data_AF-A0A2E4ZRY3-F1
#
_entry.id   AF-A0A2E4ZRY3-F1
#
_cell.length_a   1.000
_cell.length_b   1.000
_cell.length_c   1.000
_cell.angle_alpha   90.00
_cell.angle_beta   90.00
_cell.angle_gamma   90.00
#
_symmetry.space_group_name_H-M   'P 1'
#
loop_
_entity.id
_entity.type
_entity.pdbx_description
1 polymer ?
#
loop_
_entity_poly.entity_id
_entity_poly.type
_entity_poly.pdbx_seq_one_letter_code
_entity_poly.pdbx_strand_id
1 'polypeptide(L)'
;MSAPQMLHHVADFGDLYFGEIRVNALTCRAARLLGPFFLRSLTTKNPLGETPRNLRTMPAIEASTNQTVEWEAGMERVRLMFKRLEALNTEKQQHPLYGTMHTADFKALVLHHTAHHFHQFGLI
;
A
#
# COMPACT_ATOMS: atom_id res chain seq x y z
N MET A 1 -13.11 7.11 6.69
CA MET A 1 -12.57 5.82 7.13
C MET A 1 -12.38 5.88 8.65
N SER A 2 -12.83 4.88 9.39
CA SER A 2 -12.55 4.71 10.83
C SER A 2 -11.15 4.13 11.06
N ALA A 3 -10.67 4.10 12.31
CA ALA A 3 -9.34 3.57 12.62
C ALA A 3 -9.19 2.05 12.31
N PRO A 4 -10.17 1.18 12.63
CA PRO A 4 -10.14 -0.22 12.18
C PRO A 4 -10.13 -0.34 10.65
N GLN A 5 -10.94 0.46 9.95
CA GLN A 5 -10.94 0.48 8.49
C GLN A 5 -9.59 0.91 7.91
N MET A 6 -8.87 1.82 8.58
CA MET A 6 -7.51 2.22 8.17
C MET A 6 -6.51 1.08 8.27
N LEU A 7 -6.54 0.29 9.35
CA LEU A 7 -5.67 -0.88 9.46
C LEU A 7 -5.93 -1.90 8.36
N HIS A 8 -7.20 -2.16 8.06
CA HIS A 8 -7.58 -3.03 6.95
C HIS A 8 -7.13 -2.46 5.60
N HIS A 9 -7.29 -1.16 5.37
CA HIS A 9 -6.84 -0.51 4.14
C HIS A 9 -5.31 -0.61 3.94
N VAL A 10 -4.53 -0.38 4.99
CA VAL A 10 -3.07 -0.54 4.95
C VAL A 10 -2.70 -2.01 4.68
N ALA A 11 -3.38 -2.96 5.32
CA ALA A 11 -3.16 -4.38 5.05
C ALA A 11 -3.53 -4.78 3.61
N ASP A 12 -4.66 -4.29 3.07
CA ASP A 12 -5.09 -4.55 1.70
C ASP A 12 -4.07 -3.98 0.69
N PHE A 13 -3.46 -2.83 1.00
CA PHE A 13 -2.34 -2.29 0.20
C PHE A 13 -1.14 -3.23 0.20
N GLY A 14 -0.78 -3.82 1.35
CA GLY A 14 0.23 -4.87 1.43
C GLY A 14 -0.12 -6.10 0.59
N ASP A 15 -1.34 -6.61 0.72
CA ASP A 15 -1.83 -7.78 0.00
C ASP A 15 -1.84 -7.57 -1.52
N LEU A 16 -2.14 -6.34 -1.97
CA LEU A 16 -1.97 -5.93 -3.36
C LEU A 16 -0.50 -5.98 -3.79
N TYR A 17 0.43 -5.50 -2.98
CA TYR A 17 1.86 -5.50 -3.28
C TYR A 17 2.41 -6.93 -3.39
N PHE A 18 1.91 -7.85 -2.56
CA PHE A 18 2.29 -9.26 -2.58
C PHE A 18 1.50 -10.12 -3.59
N GLY A 19 0.53 -9.55 -4.32
CA GLY A 19 -0.21 -10.26 -5.37
C GLY A 19 -1.36 -11.13 -4.89
N GLU A 20 -1.81 -10.94 -3.66
CA GLU A 20 -3.01 -11.60 -3.14
C GLU A 20 -4.29 -10.92 -3.64
N ILE A 21 -4.24 -9.61 -3.87
CA ILE A 21 -5.32 -8.87 -4.54
C ILE A 21 -5.01 -8.79 -6.03
N ARG A 22 -5.86 -9.45 -6.83
CA ARG A 22 -5.73 -9.45 -8.29
C ARG A 22 -6.27 -8.16 -8.88
N VAL A 23 -5.50 -7.60 -9.79
CA VAL A 23 -5.91 -6.44 -10.60
C VAL A 23 -6.05 -6.88 -12.06
N ASN A 24 -7.06 -6.33 -12.74
CA ASN A 24 -7.32 -6.66 -14.13
C ASN A 24 -6.15 -6.23 -15.05
N ALA A 25 -5.98 -6.94 -16.16
CA ALA A 25 -4.84 -6.75 -17.05
C ALA A 25 -4.77 -5.36 -17.69
N LEU A 26 -5.91 -4.71 -17.94
CA LEU A 26 -5.96 -3.36 -18.52
C LEU A 26 -5.39 -2.34 -17.52
N THR A 27 -5.82 -2.40 -16.26
CA THR A 27 -5.28 -1.57 -15.19
C THR A 27 -3.78 -1.83 -14.98
N CYS A 28 -3.32 -3.09 -15.03
CA CYS A 28 -1.89 -3.39 -14.95
C CYS A 28 -1.11 -2.77 -16.12
N ARG A 29 -1.62 -2.83 -17.36
CA ARG A 29 -0.96 -2.19 -18.51
C ARG A 29 -0.86 -0.68 -18.34
N ALA A 30 -1.94 -0.02 -17.95
CA ALA A 30 -1.93 1.42 -17.66
C ALA A 30 -0.97 1.77 -16.51
N ALA A 31 -0.98 0.98 -15.43
CA ALA A 31 -0.10 1.17 -14.28
C ALA A 31 1.38 0.98 -14.64
N ARG A 32 1.74 0.09 -15.56
CA ARG A 32 3.13 -0.05 -16.02
C ARG A 32 3.62 1.15 -16.83
N LEU A 33 2.73 1.77 -17.61
CA LEU A 33 3.06 2.93 -18.41
C LEU A 33 3.19 4.21 -17.56
N LEU A 34 2.25 4.43 -16.65
CA LEU A 34 2.17 5.66 -15.85
C LEU A 34 2.83 5.53 -14.47
N GLY A 35 3.04 4.30 -14.01
CA GLY A 35 3.54 3.96 -12.68
C GLY A 35 4.87 4.61 -12.35
N PRO A 36 5.91 4.55 -13.22
CA PRO A 36 7.20 5.15 -12.89
C PRO A 36 7.12 6.65 -12.52
N PHE A 37 6.30 7.42 -13.24
CA PHE A 37 6.08 8.83 -12.95
C PHE A 37 5.34 9.04 -11.63
N PHE A 38 4.28 8.25 -11.42
CA PHE A 38 3.50 8.28 -10.18
C PHE A 38 4.34 7.90 -8.95
N LEU A 39 5.08 6.79 -9.04
CA LEU A 39 5.94 6.28 -7.97
C LEU A 39 7.01 7.31 -7.61
N ARG A 40 7.71 7.87 -8.61
CA ARG A 40 8.72 8.91 -8.38
C ARG A 40 8.13 10.15 -7.71
N SER A 41 6.91 10.54 -8.06
CA SER A 41 6.23 11.69 -7.45
C SER A 41 5.83 11.48 -5.99
N LEU A 42 5.73 10.22 -5.55
CA LEU A 42 5.36 9.86 -4.18
C LEU A 42 6.58 9.57 -3.30
N THR A 43 7.54 8.78 -3.80
CA THR A 43 8.73 8.38 -3.02
C THR A 43 9.68 9.54 -2.72
N THR A 44 9.53 10.67 -3.41
CA THR A 44 10.31 11.89 -3.17
C THR A 44 9.71 12.80 -2.11
N LYS A 45 8.51 12.50 -1.60
CA LYS A 45 7.80 13.32 -0.62
C LYS A 45 7.96 12.76 0.79
N ASN A 46 7.82 13.61 1.81
CA ASN A 46 7.70 13.12 3.18
C ASN A 46 6.32 12.47 3.41
N PRO A 47 6.24 11.22 3.92
CA PRO A 47 4.96 10.60 4.27
C PRO A 47 4.20 11.36 5.37
N LEU A 48 4.90 12.10 6.22
CA LEU A 48 4.39 12.83 7.38
C LEU A 48 3.94 14.27 7.02
N GLY A 49 3.09 14.39 6.00
CA GLY A 49 2.37 15.63 5.70
C GLY A 49 2.55 16.22 4.30
N GLU A 50 3.56 15.81 3.53
CA GLU A 50 3.78 16.29 2.15
C GLU A 50 3.10 15.42 1.09
N THR A 51 2.69 14.20 1.48
CA THR A 51 1.96 13.30 0.61
C THR A 51 0.58 13.90 0.28
N PRO A 52 0.19 14.00 -1.01
CA PRO A 52 -1.06 14.63 -1.40
C PRO A 52 -2.25 13.97 -0.70
N ARG A 53 -3.08 14.82 -0.08
CA ARG A 53 -4.37 14.38 0.46
C ARG A 53 -5.33 14.12 -0.71
N ASN A 54 -6.28 13.20 -0.51
CA ASN A 54 -7.33 12.87 -1.48
C ASN A 54 -6.85 12.20 -2.78
N LEU A 55 -5.71 11.50 -2.76
CA LEU A 55 -5.40 10.57 -3.83
C LEU A 55 -6.48 9.48 -3.89
N ARG A 56 -7.00 9.22 -5.09
CA ARG A 56 -8.04 8.22 -5.26
C ARG A 56 -7.45 6.83 -5.02
N THR A 57 -8.00 6.14 -4.02
CA THR A 57 -7.72 4.74 -3.77
C THR A 57 -8.20 3.89 -4.93
N MET A 58 -7.42 2.89 -5.33
CA MET A 58 -7.85 1.96 -6.37
C MET A 58 -9.04 1.12 -5.85
N PRO A 59 -10.08 0.88 -6.67
CA PRO A 59 -11.28 0.16 -6.23
C PRO A 59 -11.02 -1.20 -5.58
N ALA A 60 -9.93 -1.89 -5.94
CA ALA A 60 -9.59 -3.20 -5.38
C ALA A 60 -9.12 -3.17 -3.92
N ILE A 61 -8.78 -2.01 -3.37
CA ILE A 61 -8.34 -1.82 -1.97
C ILE A 61 -9.11 -0.67 -1.29
N GLU A 62 -10.26 -0.30 -1.86
CA GLU A 62 -11.11 0.75 -1.32
C GLU A 62 -11.85 0.23 -0.09
N ALA A 63 -11.69 0.90 1.05
CA ALA A 63 -12.35 0.49 2.28
C ALA A 63 -13.87 0.64 2.11
N SER A 64 -14.60 -0.47 2.30
CA SER A 64 -16.06 -0.43 2.31
C SER A 64 -16.57 0.38 3.49
N THR A 65 -17.35 1.43 3.22
CA THR A 65 -17.91 2.30 4.26
C THR A 65 -18.96 1.61 5.12
N ASN A 66 -19.55 0.52 4.62
CA ASN A 66 -20.65 -0.20 5.27
C ASN A 66 -20.20 -1.50 5.96
N GLN A 67 -18.91 -1.83 5.89
CA GLN A 67 -18.37 -3.04 6.51
C GLN A 67 -17.87 -2.73 7.91
N THR A 68 -18.45 -3.41 8.90
CA THR A 68 -17.87 -3.49 10.25
C THR A 68 -16.63 -4.37 10.19
N VAL A 69 -15.50 -3.83 10.62
CA VAL A 69 -14.21 -4.53 10.65
C VAL A 69 -13.57 -4.38 12.03
N GLU A 70 -12.94 -5.46 12.50
CA GLU A 70 -12.39 -5.57 13.85
C GLU A 70 -10.95 -5.02 13.91
N TRP A 71 -10.64 -4.28 14.97
CA TRP A 71 -9.33 -3.66 15.16
C TRP A 71 -8.20 -4.69 15.23
N GLU A 72 -8.38 -5.74 16.05
CA GLU A 72 -7.38 -6.78 16.31
C GLU A 72 -7.03 -7.55 15.03
N ALA A 73 -8.03 -7.84 14.19
CA ALA A 73 -7.84 -8.50 12.92
C ALA A 73 -7.03 -7.63 11.94
N GLY A 74 -7.36 -6.34 11.85
CA GLY A 74 -6.60 -5.38 11.04
C GLY A 74 -5.15 -5.26 11.50
N MET A 75 -4.93 -5.15 12.81
CA MET A 75 -3.59 -5.04 13.40
C MET A 75 -2.74 -6.27 13.14
N GLU A 76 -3.31 -7.47 13.26
CA GLU A 76 -2.60 -8.71 12.96
C GLU A 76 -2.20 -8.78 11.48
N ARG A 77 -3.06 -8.37 10.57
CA ARG A 77 -2.72 -8.30 9.13
C ARG A 77 -1.59 -7.32 8.85
N VAL A 78 -1.60 -6.13 9.46
CA VAL A 78 -0.51 -5.15 9.34
C VAL A 78 0.81 -5.73 9.87
N ARG A 79 0.77 -6.43 11.00
CA ARG A 79 1.95 -7.10 11.58
C ARG A 79 2.50 -8.19 10.66
N LEU A 80 1.63 -9.01 10.06
CA LEU A 80 2.02 -10.03 9.10
C LEU A 80 2.62 -9.40 7.83
N MET A 81 2.04 -8.31 7.34
CA MET A 81 2.59 -7.54 6.22
C MET A 81 4.03 -7.08 6.52
N PHE A 82 4.29 -6.49 7.70
CA PHE A 82 5.65 -6.07 8.06
C PHE A 82 6.63 -7.24 8.15
N LYS A 83 6.25 -8.36 8.75
CA LYS A 83 7.08 -9.58 8.77
C LYS A 83 7.44 -10.06 7.37
N ARG A 84 6.49 -10.01 6.43
CA ARG A 84 6.74 -10.38 5.02
C ARG A 84 7.71 -9.40 4.36
N LEU A 85 7.56 -8.09 4.59
CA LEU A 85 8.48 -7.08 4.07
C LEU A 85 9.90 -7.26 4.61
N GLU A 86 10.05 -7.56 5.91
CA GLU A 86 11.34 -7.83 6.52
C GLU A 86 12.02 -9.05 5.89
N ALA A 87 11.24 -10.11 5.64
CA ALA A 87 11.72 -11.35 5.04
C ALA A 87 12.15 -11.23 3.56
N LEU A 88 11.79 -10.15 2.85
CA LEU A 88 12.23 -9.94 1.47
C LEU A 88 13.75 -9.75 1.41
N ASN A 89 14.43 -10.70 0.76
CA ASN A 89 15.89 -10.78 0.66
C ASN A 89 16.45 -10.78 -0.78
N THR A 90 15.58 -10.79 -1.81
CA THR A 90 16.02 -10.68 -3.21
C THR A 90 16.25 -9.23 -3.60
N GLU A 91 17.04 -8.98 -4.65
CA GLU A 91 17.29 -7.62 -5.16
C GLU A 91 16.02 -6.99 -5.78
N LYS A 92 15.18 -7.82 -6.40
CA LYS A 92 13.99 -7.41 -7.15
C LYS A 92 12.77 -8.22 -6.74
N GLN A 93 11.60 -7.58 -6.83
CA GLN A 93 10.27 -8.17 -6.63
C GLN A 93 9.44 -8.08 -7.90
N GLN A 94 8.53 -9.04 -8.08
CA GLN A 94 7.50 -9.00 -9.11
C GLN A 94 6.24 -8.34 -8.55
N HIS A 95 6.05 -7.06 -8.83
CA HIS A 95 4.88 -6.31 -8.39
C HIS A 95 3.69 -6.56 -9.35
N PRO A 96 2.48 -6.90 -8.86
CA PRO A 96 1.32 -7.22 -9.70
C PRO A 96 0.90 -6.07 -10.65
N LEU A 97 0.91 -4.83 -10.16
CA LEU A 97 0.68 -3.63 -10.97
C LEU A 97 1.89 -3.21 -11.80
N TYR A 98 3.03 -2.91 -11.16
CA TYR A 98 4.16 -2.24 -11.80
C TYR A 98 5.16 -3.16 -12.50
N GLY A 99 5.04 -4.48 -12.36
CA GLY A 99 6.02 -5.44 -12.88
C GLY A 99 7.26 -5.54 -12.00
N THR A 100 8.41 -5.86 -12.60
CA THR A 100 9.69 -5.97 -11.87
C THR A 100 10.08 -4.62 -11.25
N MET A 101 10.34 -4.61 -9.94
CA MET A 101 10.84 -3.43 -9.22
C MET A 101 11.95 -3.80 -8.23
N HIS A 102 12.79 -2.84 -7.85
CA HIS A 102 13.78 -3.06 -6.80
C HIS A 102 13.09 -3.28 -5.46
N THR A 103 13.61 -4.20 -4.67
CA THR A 103 13.07 -4.51 -3.34
C THR A 103 13.11 -3.31 -2.41
N ALA A 104 14.11 -2.43 -2.55
CA ALA A 104 14.18 -1.19 -1.79
C ALA A 104 12.98 -0.27 -2.06
N ASP A 105 12.63 -0.06 -3.33
CA ASP A 105 11.46 0.75 -3.73
C ASP A 105 10.15 0.11 -3.26
N PHE A 106 10.07 -1.22 -3.34
CA PHE A 106 8.90 -1.99 -2.87
C PHE A 106 8.67 -1.75 -1.38
N LYS A 107 9.72 -1.91 -0.56
CA LYS A 107 9.66 -1.66 0.88
C LYS A 107 9.35 -0.20 1.17
N ALA A 108 10.02 0.73 0.49
CA ALA A 108 9.84 2.17 0.70
C ALA A 108 8.39 2.60 0.46
N LEU A 109 7.74 2.09 -0.59
CA LEU A 109 6.34 2.45 -0.89
C LEU A 109 5.35 1.91 0.14
N VAL A 110 5.51 0.67 0.59
CA VAL A 110 4.63 0.10 1.62
C VAL A 110 4.81 0.83 2.95
N LEU A 111 6.05 1.14 3.33
CA LEU A 111 6.35 1.91 4.54
C LEU A 111 5.83 3.35 4.42
N HIS A 112 6.00 4.00 3.28
CA HIS A 112 5.52 5.35 3.03
C HIS A 112 4.00 5.43 3.14
N HIS A 113 3.28 4.52 2.48
CA HIS A 113 1.81 4.44 2.54
C HIS A 113 1.32 4.19 3.97
N THR A 114 1.95 3.26 4.69
CA THR A 114 1.60 2.96 6.08
C THR A 114 1.85 4.17 6.97
N ALA A 115 3.02 4.81 6.87
CA ALA A 115 3.38 5.98 7.65
C ALA A 115 2.43 7.17 7.38
N HIS A 116 2.06 7.37 6.12
CA HIS A 116 1.10 8.39 5.74
C HIS A 116 -0.24 8.23 6.48
N HIS A 117 -0.80 7.02 6.48
CA HIS A 117 -2.06 6.76 7.16
C HIS A 117 -1.93 6.76 8.68
N PHE A 118 -0.84 6.24 9.23
CA PHE A 118 -0.61 6.28 10.68
C PHE A 118 -0.51 7.73 11.17
N HIS A 119 0.17 8.59 10.42
CA HIS A 119 0.25 10.01 10.71
C HIS A 119 -1.11 10.71 10.63
N GLN A 120 -1.91 10.41 9.59
CA GLN A 120 -3.28 10.96 9.48
C GLN A 120 -4.18 10.60 10.67
N PHE A 121 -3.93 9.47 11.31
CA PHE A 121 -4.67 8.99 12.48
C PHE A 121 -3.98 9.31 13.82
N GLY A 122 -2.88 10.08 13.81
CA GLY A 122 -2.18 10.51 15.02
C GLY A 122 -1.45 9.39 15.77
N LEU A 123 -1.06 8.32 15.07
CA LEU A 123 -0.31 7.20 15.66
C LEU A 123 1.21 7.44 15.63
N ILE A 124 1.69 8.28 14.70
CA ILE A 124 3.09 8.71 14.56
C ILE A 124 3.21 10.17 14.09
#